data_AF-A0A523JG66-F1
#
_entry.id   AF-A0A523JG66-F1
#
_cell.length_a   1.000
_cell.length_b   1.000
_cell.length_c   1.000
_cell.angle_alpha   90.00
_cell.angle_beta   90.00
_cell.angle_gamma   90.00
#
_symmetry.space_group_name_H-M   'P 1'
#
loop_
_entity.id
_entity.type
_entity.pdbx_description
1 polymer ?
#
loop_
_entity_poly.entity_id
_entity_poly.type
_entity_poly.pdbx_seq_one_letter_code
_entity_poly.pdbx_strand_id
1 'polypeptide(L)'
;MKGCEAYNHELDAYIDGELDPRTSELLQAHLPGCGACTGALGRRESLEHVLRSLPPVQPSPQFEARFWARVARAEEGPSWRERWFRVPRLAWVAGGAALAVGLALLVSLGDPALSAQDWAIVADAEGFDLVLEADPELLAALDVLESWRGSEEL
;
A
#
# COMPACT_ATOMS: atom_id res chain seq x y z
N MET A 1 -16.71 23.13 0.18
CA MET A 1 -17.44 22.41 -0.89
C MET A 1 -16.47 22.18 -2.03
N LYS A 2 -16.35 20.95 -2.55
CA LYS A 2 -15.50 20.67 -3.72
C LYS A 2 -16.02 21.47 -4.92
N GLY A 3 -15.11 21.94 -5.77
CA GLY A 3 -15.47 22.64 -7.00
C GLY A 3 -15.95 21.69 -8.10
N CYS A 4 -16.57 22.22 -9.15
CA CYS A 4 -17.08 21.43 -10.28
C CYS A 4 -15.98 20.63 -10.98
N GLU A 5 -14.76 21.15 -11.04
CA GLU A 5 -13.61 20.46 -11.64
C GLU A 5 -13.29 19.15 -10.92
N ALA A 6 -13.24 19.19 -9.58
CA ALA A 6 -13.00 17.99 -8.76
C ALA A 6 -14.09 16.92 -8.99
N TYR A 7 -15.36 17.32 -8.99
CA TYR A 7 -16.45 16.38 -9.27
C TYR A 7 -16.40 15.83 -10.69
N ASN A 8 -15.99 16.62 -11.68
CA ASN A 8 -15.90 16.16 -13.06
C ASN A 8 -14.88 15.03 -13.24
N HIS A 9 -13.84 14.95 -12.40
CA HIS A 9 -12.89 13.83 -12.37
C HIS A 9 -13.44 12.59 -11.65
N GLU A 10 -14.45 12.76 -10.80
CA GLU A 10 -15.06 11.70 -9.99
C GLU A 10 -16.31 11.09 -10.66
N LEU A 11 -16.81 11.67 -11.76
CA LEU A 11 -18.05 11.22 -12.41
C LEU A 11 -18.00 9.80 -12.97
N ASP A 12 -16.86 9.36 -13.51
CA ASP A 12 -16.72 8.00 -14.06
C ASP A 12 -16.74 6.95 -12.92
N ALA A 13 -15.97 7.19 -11.85
CA ALA A 13 -16.01 6.36 -10.64
C ALA A 13 -17.38 6.38 -9.94
N TYR A 14 -18.13 7.48 -10.03
CA TYR A 14 -19.51 7.54 -9.55
C TYR A 14 -20.45 6.63 -10.36
N ILE A 15 -20.33 6.63 -11.69
CA ILE A 15 -21.10 5.75 -12.59
C ILE A 15 -20.79 4.28 -12.32
N ASP A 16 -19.50 3.96 -12.14
CA ASP A 16 -19.03 2.60 -11.87
C ASP A 16 -19.35 2.12 -10.43
N GLY A 17 -19.82 3.01 -9.55
CA GLY A 17 -20.14 2.69 -8.16
C GLY A 17 -18.91 2.53 -7.26
N GLU A 18 -17.76 3.07 -7.68
CA GLU A 18 -16.46 2.97 -7.00
C GLU A 18 -16.18 4.15 -6.06
N LEU A 19 -17.02 5.20 -6.10
CA LEU A 19 -16.88 6.34 -5.21
C LEU A 19 -17.20 5.97 -3.76
N ASP A 20 -16.43 6.50 -2.81
CA ASP A 20 -16.75 6.32 -1.39
C ASP A 20 -18.12 6.94 -1.04
N PRO A 21 -18.85 6.37 -0.06
CA PRO A 21 -20.23 6.78 0.24
C PRO A 21 -20.36 8.28 0.53
N ARG A 22 -19.40 8.85 1.28
CA ARG A 22 -19.43 10.26 1.66
C ARG A 22 -19.26 11.17 0.45
N THR A 23 -18.31 10.86 -0.43
CA THR A 23 -18.11 11.66 -1.65
C THR A 23 -19.30 11.51 -2.59
N SER A 24 -19.91 10.32 -2.65
CA SER A 24 -21.10 10.06 -3.46
C SER A 24 -22.29 10.92 -3.02
N GLU A 25 -22.57 10.98 -1.71
CA GLU A 25 -23.59 11.85 -1.14
C GLU A 25 -23.33 13.34 -1.44
N LEU A 26 -22.09 13.79 -1.33
CA LEU A 26 -21.72 15.18 -1.61
C LEU A 26 -21.89 15.53 -3.09
N LEU A 27 -21.56 14.62 -4.00
CA LEU A 27 -21.77 14.78 -5.43
C LEU A 27 -23.29 14.81 -5.76
N GLN A 28 -24.07 13.90 -5.18
CA GLN A 28 -25.53 13.88 -5.34
C GLN A 28 -26.19 15.16 -4.85
N ALA A 29 -25.70 15.75 -3.75
CA ALA A 29 -26.15 17.05 -3.28
C ALA A 29 -25.74 18.20 -4.22
N HIS A 30 -24.63 18.07 -4.95
CA HIS A 30 -24.13 19.08 -5.88
C HIS A 30 -24.89 19.11 -7.22
N LEU A 31 -25.26 17.93 -7.77
CA LEU A 31 -25.85 17.78 -9.11
C LEU A 31 -27.08 18.68 -9.35
N PRO A 32 -28.09 18.75 -8.45
CA PRO A 32 -29.27 19.59 -8.67
C PRO A 32 -28.96 21.08 -8.82
N GLY A 33 -27.87 21.55 -8.20
CA GLY A 33 -27.45 22.95 -8.23
C GLY A 33 -26.48 23.29 -9.37
N CYS A 34 -26.01 22.31 -10.15
CA CYS A 34 -24.97 22.52 -11.14
C CYS A 34 -25.31 21.86 -12.49
N GLY A 35 -25.74 22.69 -13.46
CA GLY A 35 -26.03 22.24 -14.82
C GLY A 35 -24.81 21.72 -15.57
N ALA A 36 -23.60 22.21 -15.25
CA ALA A 36 -22.36 21.75 -15.87
C ALA A 36 -22.04 20.29 -15.49
N CYS A 37 -22.12 19.96 -14.19
CA CYS A 37 -21.89 18.61 -13.68
C CYS A 37 -23.02 17.65 -14.10
N THR A 38 -24.28 18.08 -14.03
CA THR A 38 -25.42 17.27 -14.51
C THR A 38 -25.33 16.96 -16.00
N GLY A 39 -24.97 17.94 -16.83
CA GLY A 39 -24.75 17.71 -18.26
C GLY A 39 -23.55 16.82 -18.55
N ALA A 40 -22.48 16.91 -17.74
CA ALA A 40 -21.31 16.04 -17.86
C ALA A 40 -21.61 14.59 -17.47
N LEU A 41 -22.40 14.38 -16.41
CA LEU A 41 -22.86 13.07 -15.98
C LEU A 41 -23.73 12.42 -17.07
N GLY A 42 -24.75 13.13 -17.57
CA GLY A 42 -25.63 12.59 -18.61
C GLY A 42 -24.91 12.23 -19.92
N ARG A 43 -23.88 12.99 -20.32
CA ARG A 43 -23.06 12.62 -21.49
C ARG A 43 -22.32 11.29 -21.26
N ARG A 44 -21.76 11.08 -20.07
CA ARG A 44 -21.05 9.83 -19.73
C ARG A 44 -21.99 8.64 -19.62
N GLU A 45 -23.12 8.79 -18.94
CA GLU A 45 -24.15 7.76 -18.87
C GLU A 45 -24.66 7.37 -20.27
N SER A 46 -24.83 8.34 -21.17
CA SER A 46 -25.21 8.05 -22.56
C SER A 46 -24.14 7.26 -23.32
N LEU A 47 -22.86 7.59 -23.12
CA LEU A 47 -21.75 6.86 -23.71
C LEU A 47 -21.69 5.43 -23.16
N GLU A 48 -21.81 5.28 -21.85
CA GLU A 48 -21.82 3.97 -21.19
C GLU A 48 -22.98 3.11 -21.69
N HIS A 49 -24.18 3.68 -21.85
CA HIS A 49 -25.32 2.96 -22.39
C HIS A 49 -25.03 2.45 -23.81
N VAL A 50 -24.41 3.27 -24.66
CA VAL A 50 -23.97 2.85 -26.00
C VAL A 50 -22.93 1.74 -25.89
N LEU A 51 -21.93 1.88 -25.02
CA LEU A 51 -20.87 0.87 -24.84
C LEU A 51 -21.43 -0.49 -24.37
N ARG A 52 -22.36 -0.49 -23.42
CA ARG A 52 -23.03 -1.70 -22.92
C ARG A 52 -23.94 -2.35 -23.97
N SER A 53 -24.34 -1.61 -25.02
CA SER A 53 -25.14 -2.14 -26.13
C SER A 53 -24.32 -2.88 -27.19
N LEU A 54 -22.98 -2.82 -27.14
CA LEU A 54 -22.14 -3.55 -28.08
C LEU A 54 -22.29 -5.07 -27.89
N PRO A 55 -22.22 -5.86 -28.99
CA PRO A 55 -22.23 -7.30 -28.90
C PRO A 55 -21.00 -7.81 -28.12
N PRO A 56 -21.15 -8.91 -27.36
CA PRO A 56 -20.03 -9.48 -26.62
C PRO A 56 -18.92 -9.92 -27.57
N VAL A 57 -17.68 -9.55 -27.25
CA VAL A 57 -16.51 -9.96 -28.01
C VAL A 57 -16.18 -11.41 -27.65
N GLN A 58 -16.25 -12.32 -28.63
CA GLN A 58 -15.78 -13.69 -28.45
C GLN A 58 -14.26 -13.75 -28.65
N PRO A 59 -13.48 -14.19 -27.64
CA PRO A 59 -12.05 -14.35 -27.80
C PRO A 59 -11.72 -15.49 -28.78
N SER A 60 -10.57 -15.41 -29.44
CA SER A 60 -10.08 -16.51 -30.31
C SER A 60 -9.88 -17.80 -29.50
N PRO A 61 -10.02 -19.00 -30.10
CA PRO A 61 -9.85 -20.26 -29.37
C PRO A 61 -8.50 -20.44 -28.66
N GLN A 62 -7.43 -19.77 -29.13
CA GLN A 62 -6.11 -19.83 -28.50
C GLN A 62 -5.86 -18.71 -27.48
N PHE A 63 -6.84 -17.84 -27.21
CA PHE A 63 -6.67 -16.69 -26.34
C PHE A 63 -6.33 -17.11 -24.91
N GLU A 64 -7.10 -18.05 -24.35
CA GLU A 64 -6.92 -18.53 -22.97
C GLU A 64 -5.52 -19.12 -22.76
N ALA A 65 -5.07 -20.00 -23.66
CA ALA A 65 -3.74 -20.57 -23.60
C ALA A 65 -2.63 -19.50 -23.67
N ARG A 66 -2.78 -18.50 -24.56
CA ARG A 66 -1.82 -17.38 -24.66
C ARG A 66 -1.87 -16.47 -23.44
N PHE A 67 -3.05 -16.26 -22.86
CA PHE A 67 -3.24 -15.43 -21.67
C PHE A 67 -2.51 -16.07 -20.49
N TRP A 68 -2.80 -17.33 -20.17
CA TRP A 68 -2.15 -18.04 -19.07
C TRP A 68 -0.65 -18.21 -19.26
N ALA A 69 -0.19 -18.45 -20.49
CA ALA A 69 1.25 -18.48 -20.78
C ALA A 69 1.94 -17.14 -20.50
N ARG A 70 1.25 -16.00 -20.66
CA ARG A 70 1.78 -14.67 -20.33
C ARG A 70 1.75 -14.39 -18.83
N VAL A 71 0.69 -14.80 -18.14
CA VAL A 71 0.57 -14.69 -16.67
C VAL A 71 1.68 -15.50 -16.00
N ALA A 72 1.84 -16.77 -16.37
CA ALA A 72 2.89 -17.63 -15.82
C ALA A 72 4.30 -17.03 -16.01
N ARG A 73 4.61 -16.51 -17.20
CA ARG A 73 5.90 -15.83 -17.46
C ARG A 73 6.11 -14.56 -16.64
N ALA A 74 5.04 -13.86 -16.28
CA ALA A 74 5.12 -12.67 -15.44
C ALA A 74 5.37 -13.05 -13.97
N GLU A 75 4.80 -14.16 -13.51
CA GLU A 75 5.05 -14.73 -12.18
C GLU A 75 6.44 -15.37 -12.07
N GLU A 76 6.95 -15.97 -13.15
CA GLU A 76 8.30 -16.54 -13.28
C GLU A 76 9.42 -15.49 -13.36
N GLY A 77 9.16 -14.23 -12.99
CA GLY A 77 10.21 -13.25 -12.77
C GLY A 77 11.31 -13.84 -11.87
N PRO A 78 12.60 -13.53 -12.10
CA PRO A 78 13.69 -14.17 -11.39
C PRO A 78 13.45 -14.04 -9.89
N SER A 79 13.34 -15.18 -9.20
CA SER A 79 13.12 -15.18 -7.76
C SER A 79 14.17 -14.30 -7.09
N TRP A 80 13.82 -13.65 -5.97
CA TRP A 80 14.78 -12.83 -5.23
C TRP A 80 16.07 -13.61 -4.91
N ARG A 81 15.96 -14.94 -4.72
CA ARG A 81 17.08 -15.87 -4.55
C ARG A 81 17.94 -15.96 -5.81
N GLU A 82 17.35 -16.18 -6.99
CA GLU A 82 18.10 -16.23 -8.24
C GLU A 82 18.80 -14.91 -8.57
N ARG A 83 18.16 -13.78 -8.26
CA ARG A 83 18.78 -12.46 -8.44
C ARG A 83 19.99 -12.27 -7.54
N TRP A 84 19.92 -12.78 -6.31
CA TRP A 84 21.01 -12.80 -5.34
C TRP A 84 22.16 -13.74 -5.75
N PHE A 85 21.87 -14.88 -6.38
CA PHE A 85 22.89 -15.80 -6.90
C PHE A 85 23.55 -15.34 -8.21
N ARG A 86 22.97 -14.37 -8.91
CA ARG A 86 23.55 -13.78 -10.13
C ARG A 86 24.57 -12.66 -9.89
N VAL A 87 24.81 -12.25 -8.64
CA VAL A 87 25.85 -11.24 -8.36
C VAL A 87 27.24 -11.86 -8.55
N PRO A 88 28.14 -11.21 -9.32
CA PRO A 88 29.46 -11.75 -9.62
C PRO A 88 30.28 -11.92 -8.34
N ARG A 89 31.15 -12.93 -8.27
CA ARG A 89 32.00 -13.21 -7.09
C ARG A 89 32.76 -11.98 -6.58
N LEU A 90 33.12 -11.06 -7.47
CA LEU A 90 33.79 -9.82 -7.11
C LEU A 90 32.90 -8.86 -6.30
N ALA A 91 31.58 -8.83 -6.56
CA ALA A 91 30.63 -8.02 -5.81
C ALA A 91 30.43 -8.57 -4.38
N TRP A 92 30.48 -9.90 -4.21
CA TRP A 92 30.49 -10.54 -2.90
C TRP A 92 31.74 -10.20 -2.08
N VAL A 93 32.91 -10.24 -2.72
CA VAL A 93 34.18 -9.90 -2.07
C VAL A 93 34.21 -8.42 -1.71
N ALA A 94 33.76 -7.53 -2.61
CA ALA A 94 33.70 -6.09 -2.34
C ALA A 94 32.70 -5.76 -1.21
N GLY A 95 31.52 -6.39 -1.19
CA GLY A 95 30.53 -6.21 -0.13
C GLY A 95 31.03 -6.73 1.23
N GLY A 96 31.65 -7.91 1.26
CA GLY A 96 32.25 -8.46 2.48
C GLY A 96 33.43 -7.61 2.99
N ALA A 97 34.29 -7.13 2.10
CA ALA A 97 35.41 -6.26 2.47
C ALA A 97 34.93 -4.91 3.01
N ALA A 98 33.91 -4.30 2.40
CA ALA A 98 33.33 -3.04 2.87
C ALA A 98 32.68 -3.20 4.26
N LEU A 99 31.97 -4.31 4.50
CA LEU A 99 31.41 -4.63 5.82
C LEU A 99 32.50 -4.81 6.87
N ALA A 100 33.56 -5.57 6.56
CA ALA A 100 34.68 -5.80 7.48
C ALA A 100 35.42 -4.50 7.82
N VAL A 101 35.65 -3.65 6.81
CA VAL A 101 36.28 -2.33 6.99
C VAL A 101 35.38 -1.40 7.80
N GLY A 102 34.07 -1.37 7.51
CA GLY A 102 33.10 -0.59 8.28
C GLY A 102 32.99 -1.03 9.73
N LEU A 103 33.00 -2.34 10.00
CA LEU A 103 32.98 -2.89 11.36
C LEU A 103 34.30 -2.61 12.10
N ALA A 104 35.44 -2.73 11.42
CA ALA A 104 36.74 -2.39 11.98
C ALA A 104 36.86 -0.89 12.29
N LEU A 105 36.35 -0.02 11.39
CA LEU A 105 36.26 1.41 11.62
C LEU A 105 35.32 1.74 12.77
N LEU A 106 34.17 1.07 12.90
CA LEU A 106 33.26 1.25 14.02
C LEU A 106 33.94 0.88 15.36
N VAL A 107 34.71 -0.20 15.39
CA VAL A 107 35.45 -0.63 16.58
C VAL A 107 36.64 0.29 16.88
N SER A 108 37.33 0.82 15.87
CA SER A 108 38.48 1.70 16.05
C SER A 108 38.14 3.18 16.26
N LEU A 109 37.01 3.66 15.74
CA LEU A 109 36.53 5.04 15.87
C LEU A 109 35.38 5.18 16.86
N GLY A 110 34.76 4.06 17.26
CA GLY A 110 33.80 4.05 18.35
C GLY A 110 34.52 4.40 19.64
N ASP A 111 34.11 5.52 20.24
CA ASP A 111 34.54 5.88 21.58
C ASP A 111 34.18 4.71 22.52
N PRO A 112 35.13 4.14 23.29
CA PRO A 112 34.79 3.13 24.30
C PRO A 112 33.86 3.70 25.39
N ALA A 113 33.55 5.00 25.32
CA ALA A 113 32.56 5.71 26.10
C ALA A 113 31.09 5.44 25.72
N LEU A 114 30.78 4.65 24.68
CA LEU A 114 29.56 3.81 24.70
C LEU A 114 29.74 2.65 25.70
N SER A 115 30.19 3.05 26.89
CA SER A 115 30.45 2.22 28.04
C SER A 115 29.15 2.05 28.80
N ALA A 116 29.25 1.28 29.86
CA ALA A 116 28.20 0.90 30.77
C ALA A 116 27.19 1.98 31.21
N GLN A 117 27.48 3.26 31.04
CA GLN A 117 26.64 4.35 31.53
C GLN A 117 25.42 4.66 30.64
N ASP A 118 25.47 4.43 29.32
CA ASP A 118 24.40 4.87 28.41
C ASP A 118 23.16 3.96 28.41
N TRP A 119 23.29 2.70 28.81
CA TRP A 119 22.15 1.81 29.04
C TRP A 119 21.44 2.04 30.38
N ALA A 120 21.90 2.99 31.19
CA ALA A 120 21.19 3.37 32.42
C ALA A 120 19.79 3.96 32.15
N ILE A 121 19.54 4.51 30.95
CA ILE A 121 18.21 5.02 30.55
C ILE A 121 17.20 3.89 30.32
N VAL A 122 17.66 2.66 30.05
CA VAL A 122 16.80 1.49 29.81
C VAL A 122 16.79 0.53 31.02
N ALA A 123 17.74 0.68 31.94
CA ALA A 123 17.87 -0.17 33.12
C ALA A 123 17.18 0.39 34.38
N ASP A 124 16.68 1.63 34.34
CA ASP A 124 15.91 2.21 35.43
C ASP A 124 14.44 1.76 35.35
N ALA A 125 14.05 0.89 36.28
CA ALA A 125 12.68 0.37 36.37
C ALA A 125 11.65 1.45 36.71
N GLU A 126 12.06 2.61 37.24
CA GLU A 126 11.16 3.74 37.50
C GLU A 126 10.78 4.52 36.23
N GLY A 127 11.58 4.43 35.15
CA GLY A 127 11.21 4.96 33.83
C GLY A 127 10.14 4.15 33.10
N PHE A 128 9.89 2.92 33.54
CA PHE A 128 8.89 2.00 32.98
C PHE A 128 7.55 2.04 33.74
N ASP A 129 7.37 2.98 34.67
CA ASP A 129 6.12 3.09 35.44
C ASP A 129 5.01 3.83 34.66
N LEU A 130 5.34 4.48 33.53
CA LEU A 130 4.33 5.12 32.67
C LEU A 130 3.51 4.14 31.82
N VAL A 131 3.94 2.88 31.71
CA VAL A 131 3.28 1.86 30.87
C VAL A 131 2.40 0.91 31.71
N LEU A 132 2.65 0.81 33.03
CA LEU A 132 1.87 -0.06 33.92
C LEU A 132 0.65 0.63 34.55
N GLU A 133 0.55 1.96 34.48
CA GLU A 133 -0.69 2.71 34.71
C GLU A 133 -1.46 2.99 33.41
N ALA A 134 -1.31 2.13 32.40
CA ALA A 134 -2.12 2.24 31.19
C ALA A 134 -3.61 2.16 31.55
N ASP A 135 -4.36 3.18 31.13
CA ASP A 135 -5.80 3.29 31.23
C ASP A 135 -6.46 1.97 30.76
N PRO A 136 -7.33 1.32 31.56
CA PRO A 136 -7.99 0.09 31.16
C PRO A 136 -8.77 0.21 29.84
N GLU A 137 -9.18 1.42 29.44
CA GLU A 137 -9.78 1.65 28.11
C GLU A 137 -8.78 1.44 26.97
N LEU A 138 -7.50 1.76 27.18
CA LEU A 138 -6.45 1.60 26.19
C LEU A 138 -6.04 0.13 26.01
N LEU A 139 -6.07 -0.65 27.11
CA LEU A 139 -5.85 -2.10 27.06
C LEU A 139 -7.01 -2.81 26.34
N ALA A 140 -8.25 -2.36 26.52
CA ALA A 140 -9.40 -2.90 25.79
C ALA A 140 -9.33 -2.59 24.28
N ALA A 141 -8.74 -1.45 23.88
CA ALA A 141 -8.56 -1.09 22.48
C ALA A 141 -7.49 -1.96 21.77
N LEU A 142 -6.49 -2.45 22.51
CA LEU A 142 -5.46 -3.34 21.97
C LEU A 142 -6.00 -4.73 21.63
N ASP A 143 -6.88 -5.28 22.46
CA ASP A 143 -7.54 -6.58 22.24
C ASP A 143 -8.38 -6.57 20.95
N VAL A 144 -9.03 -5.44 20.66
CA VAL A 144 -9.80 -5.23 19.42
C VAL A 144 -8.88 -5.24 18.20
N LEU A 145 -7.70 -4.63 18.27
CA LEU A 145 -6.74 -4.59 17.16
C LEU A 145 -6.10 -5.97 16.90
N GLU A 146 -5.88 -6.77 17.94
CA GLU A 146 -5.35 -8.12 17.80
C GLU A 146 -6.39 -9.07 17.16
N SER A 147 -7.67 -8.92 17.51
CA SER A 147 -8.77 -9.65 16.87
C SER A 147 -8.94 -9.31 15.38
N TRP A 148 -8.62 -8.07 14.99
CA TRP A 148 -8.69 -7.61 13.59
C TRP A 148 -7.52 -8.12 12.76
N ARG A 149 -6.33 -8.29 13.36
CA ARG A 149 -5.17 -8.87 12.66
C ARG A 149 -5.33 -10.38 12.39
N GLY A 150 -6.09 -11.09 13.22
CA GLY A 150 -6.40 -12.51 13.01
C GLY A 150 -7.42 -12.79 11.90
N SER A 151 -8.14 -11.77 11.41
CA SER A 151 -9.17 -11.93 10.37
C SER A 151 -8.70 -11.57 8.95
N GLU A 152 -7.48 -11.06 8.78
CA GLU A 152 -6.86 -10.79 7.48
C GLU A 152 -6.06 -12.01 6.90
N GLU A 153 -5.97 -13.13 7.63
CA GLU A 153 -5.27 -14.35 7.18
C GLU A 153 -6.20 -15.49 6.69
N LEU A 154 -7.42 -15.18 6.23
CA LEU A 154 -8.30 -16.13 5.51
C LEU A 154 -8.73 -15.58 4.15
#